data_AF-A0A6B2CH22-F1
#
_entry.id   AF-A0A6B2CH22-F1
#
_cell.length_a   1.000
_cell.length_b   1.000
_cell.length_c   1.000
_cell.angle_alpha   90.00
_cell.angle_beta   90.00
_cell.angle_gamma   90.00
#
_symmetry.space_group_name_H-M   'P 1'
#
loop_
_entity.id
_entity.type
_entity.pdbx_description
1 polymer ?
#
loop_
_entity_poly.entity_id
_entity_poly.type
_entity_poly.pdbx_seq_one_letter_code
_entity_poly.pdbx_strand_id
1 'polypeptide(L)'
;MAEAPTYEISFMLRRILVPFDGSSLSVKALNIAVDLARHYGSHLTVLYVKMPGEKDEPLELAKSIVGRRITNVKYKAVELAGNESISTIILRETVEESYDIVVIGARGKTSYFDLAIGSIPLALAVNSTSSVLIVR
;
A
#
# COMPACT_ATOMS: atom_id res chain seq x y z
N MET A 1 -3.25 18.13 -20.41
CA MET A 1 -2.05 17.86 -19.60
C MET A 1 -2.45 18.15 -18.16
N ALA A 2 -2.35 17.18 -17.25
CA ALA A 2 -2.66 17.44 -15.85
C ALA A 2 -1.60 18.40 -15.28
N GLU A 3 -2.02 19.51 -14.68
CA GLU A 3 -1.11 20.44 -14.00
C GLU A 3 -0.30 19.68 -12.93
N ALA A 4 1.00 19.97 -12.86
CA ALA A 4 1.84 19.42 -11.81
C ALA A 4 1.39 19.98 -10.45
N PRO A 5 1.29 19.16 -9.40
CA PRO A 5 0.87 19.62 -8.08
C PRO A 5 1.81 20.74 -7.57
N THR A 6 1.21 21.85 -7.14
CA THR A 6 1.92 23.00 -6.55
C THR A 6 2.12 22.72 -5.07
N TYR A 7 3.37 22.53 -4.62
CA TYR A 7 3.69 22.21 -3.22
C TYR A 7 4.34 23.42 -2.53
N GLU A 8 3.76 23.91 -1.42
CA GLU A 8 4.43 24.87 -0.52
C GLU A 8 5.41 24.20 0.46
N ILE A 9 5.19 22.91 0.77
CA ILE A 9 6.08 22.05 1.55
C ILE A 9 6.45 20.86 0.66
N SER A 10 7.75 20.54 0.51
CA SER A 10 8.27 19.55 -0.45
C SER A 10 7.97 18.08 -0.10
N PHE A 11 6.83 17.78 0.52
CA PHE A 11 6.40 16.41 0.69
C PHE A 11 5.82 15.94 -0.64
N MET A 12 6.70 15.47 -1.53
CA MET A 12 6.33 15.03 -2.86
C MET A 12 5.49 13.75 -2.75
N LEU A 13 4.18 13.86 -2.61
CA LEU A 13 3.26 12.71 -2.64
C LEU A 13 3.00 12.33 -4.10
N ARG A 14 4.02 11.86 -4.83
CA ARG A 14 3.86 11.52 -6.25
C ARG A 14 3.58 10.04 -6.46
N ARG A 15 4.12 9.17 -5.61
CA ARG A 15 4.01 7.71 -5.70
C ARG A 15 3.60 7.14 -4.34
N ILE A 16 2.42 6.53 -4.29
CA ILE A 16 1.83 5.96 -3.09
C ILE A 16 1.81 4.44 -3.23
N LEU A 17 2.37 3.71 -2.27
CA LEU A 17 2.26 2.26 -2.17
C LEU A 17 1.21 1.87 -1.13
N VAL A 18 0.33 0.93 -1.48
CA VAL A 18 -0.65 0.33 -0.56
C VAL A 18 -0.51 -1.19 -0.56
N PRO A 19 0.12 -1.77 0.47
CA PRO A 19 0.02 -3.19 0.74
C PRO A 19 -1.42 -3.55 1.10
N PHE A 20 -2.02 -4.48 0.36
CA PHE A 20 -3.45 -4.75 0.43
C PHE A 20 -3.74 -6.26 0.50
N ASP A 21 -4.31 -6.69 1.63
CA ASP A 21 -4.69 -8.08 1.90
C ASP A 21 -6.22 -8.30 1.92
N GLY A 22 -7.00 -7.23 1.73
CA GLY A 22 -8.47 -7.25 1.80
C GLY A 22 -9.06 -7.26 3.22
N SER A 23 -8.25 -7.11 4.27
CA SER A 23 -8.76 -6.85 5.63
C SER A 23 -9.45 -5.48 5.75
N SER A 24 -10.26 -5.29 6.80
CA SER A 24 -10.99 -4.04 7.03
C SER A 24 -10.06 -2.82 7.14
N LEU A 25 -8.89 -2.98 7.78
CA LEU A 25 -7.91 -1.90 7.90
C LEU A 25 -7.16 -1.65 6.59
N SER A 26 -6.87 -2.67 5.78
CA SER A 26 -6.28 -2.42 4.45
C SER A 26 -7.29 -1.77 3.49
N VAL A 27 -8.59 -2.08 3.60
CA VAL A 27 -9.67 -1.33 2.93
C VAL A 27 -9.69 0.14 3.35
N LYS A 28 -9.58 0.42 4.65
CA LYS A 28 -9.52 1.80 5.15
C LYS A 28 -8.26 2.53 4.65
N ALA A 29 -7.12 1.86 4.64
CA ALA A 29 -5.86 2.38 4.10
C ALA A 29 -5.96 2.70 2.60
N LEU A 30 -6.53 1.78 1.81
CA LEU A 30 -6.74 2.00 0.38
C LEU A 30 -7.66 3.20 0.12
N ASN A 31 -8.74 3.36 0.89
CA ASN A 31 -9.63 4.51 0.74
C ASN A 31 -8.94 5.86 1.00
N ILE A 32 -8.09 5.92 2.03
CA ILE A 32 -7.27 7.11 2.33
C ILE A 32 -6.28 7.36 1.19
N ALA A 33 -5.59 6.32 0.72
CA ALA A 33 -4.62 6.44 -0.36
C ALA A 33 -5.26 6.89 -1.69
N VAL A 34 -6.47 6.42 -2.00
CA VAL A 34 -7.23 6.89 -3.17
C VAL A 34 -7.59 8.37 -3.05
N ASP A 35 -7.99 8.82 -1.86
CA ASP A 35 -8.30 10.23 -1.64
C ASP A 35 -7.06 11.12 -1.77
N LEU A 36 -5.92 10.69 -1.22
CA LEU A 36 -4.62 11.35 -1.41
C LEU A 36 -4.24 11.40 -2.89
N ALA A 37 -4.29 10.26 -3.59
CA ALA A 37 -3.95 10.20 -5.02
C ALA A 37 -4.84 11.11 -5.87
N ARG A 38 -6.12 11.22 -5.54
CA ARG A 38 -7.05 12.12 -6.23
C ARG A 38 -6.72 13.60 -6.03
N HIS A 39 -6.40 14.00 -4.80
CA HIS A 39 -6.12 15.41 -4.48
C HIS A 39 -4.73 15.86 -4.95
N TYR A 40 -3.74 14.96 -4.94
CA TYR A 40 -2.35 15.29 -5.30
C TYR A 40 -1.96 14.84 -6.71
N GLY A 41 -2.86 14.17 -7.45
CA GLY A 41 -2.55 13.59 -8.77
C GLY A 41 -1.53 12.44 -8.70
N SER A 42 -1.37 11.81 -7.54
CA SER A 42 -0.36 10.77 -7.30
C SER A 42 -0.64 9.49 -8.10
N HIS A 43 0.43 8.77 -8.40
CA HIS A 43 0.36 7.39 -8.89
C HIS A 43 0.21 6.45 -7.69
N LEU A 44 -0.89 5.70 -7.68
CA LEU A 44 -1.17 4.70 -6.65
C LEU A 44 -0.73 3.32 -7.13
N THR A 45 0.08 2.60 -6.35
CA THR A 45 0.28 1.16 -6.54
C THR A 45 -0.39 0.40 -5.41
N VAL A 46 -1.29 -0.50 -5.76
CA VAL A 46 -1.83 -1.50 -4.83
C VAL A 46 -1.03 -2.79 -5.00
N LEU A 47 -0.34 -3.21 -3.93
CA LEU A 47 0.47 -4.42 -3.89
C LEU A 47 -0.23 -5.48 -3.06
N TYR A 48 -0.43 -6.66 -3.64
CA TYR A 48 -0.82 -7.86 -2.91
C TYR A 48 0.32 -8.88 -2.95
N VAL A 49 0.79 -9.27 -1.77
CA VAL A 49 1.77 -10.34 -1.61
C VAL A 49 1.02 -11.60 -1.21
N LYS A 50 1.17 -12.67 -1.99
CA LYS A 50 0.34 -13.87 -1.90
C LYS A 50 1.18 -15.14 -1.79
N MET A 51 0.57 -16.20 -1.27
CA MET A 51 1.18 -17.53 -1.31
C MET A 51 1.10 -18.12 -2.73
N PRO A 52 2.06 -18.98 -3.14
CA PRO A 52 1.97 -19.69 -4.41
C PRO A 52 0.63 -20.43 -4.55
N GLY A 53 -0.06 -20.20 -5.66
CA GLY A 53 -1.38 -20.79 -5.94
C GLY A 53 -2.58 -20.06 -5.33
N GLU A 54 -2.36 -18.99 -4.57
CA GLU A 54 -3.43 -18.13 -4.06
C GLU A 54 -4.00 -17.23 -5.19
N LYS A 55 -5.32 -17.01 -5.15
CA LYS A 55 -6.03 -16.18 -6.12
C LYS A 55 -5.85 -14.70 -5.82
N ASP A 56 -5.99 -13.85 -6.84
CA ASP A 56 -5.86 -12.40 -6.72
C ASP A 56 -7.15 -11.71 -6.21
N GLU A 57 -7.97 -12.39 -5.40
CA GLU A 57 -9.24 -11.85 -4.88
C GLU A 57 -9.09 -10.49 -4.16
N PRO A 58 -8.03 -10.25 -3.36
CA PRO A 58 -7.79 -8.92 -2.79
C PRO A 58 -7.57 -7.83 -3.85
N LEU A 59 -6.93 -8.13 -4.98
CA LEU A 59 -6.77 -7.14 -6.04
C LEU A 59 -8.09 -6.84 -6.76
N GLU A 60 -8.97 -7.83 -6.92
CA GLU A 60 -10.32 -7.59 -7.45
C GLU A 60 -11.15 -6.70 -6.52
N LEU A 61 -11.07 -6.94 -5.20
CA LEU A 61 -11.67 -6.03 -4.21
C LEU A 61 -11.08 -4.62 -4.30
N ALA A 62 -9.76 -4.49 -4.42
CA ALA A 62 -9.10 -3.20 -4.55
C ALA A 62 -9.55 -2.46 -5.82
N LYS A 63 -9.69 -3.14 -6.96
CA LYS A 63 -10.23 -2.57 -8.20
C LYS A 63 -11.65 -2.03 -8.01
N SER A 64 -12.50 -2.76 -7.29
CA SER A 64 -13.86 -2.31 -6.96
C SER A 64 -13.87 -1.05 -6.08
N ILE A 65 -13.02 -1.00 -5.06
CA ILE A 65 -12.90 0.16 -4.14
C ILE A 65 -12.37 1.41 -4.85
N VAL A 66 -11.36 1.24 -5.71
CA VAL A 66 -10.79 2.34 -6.48
C VAL A 66 -11.79 2.80 -7.55
N GLY A 67 -12.43 1.87 -8.25
CA GLY A 67 -13.46 2.15 -9.25
C GLY A 67 -12.98 3.18 -10.27
N ARG A 68 -13.79 4.23 -10.48
CA ARG A 68 -13.46 5.37 -11.35
C ARG A 68 -12.95 6.60 -10.60
N ARG A 69 -12.54 6.45 -9.32
CA ARG A 69 -12.18 7.58 -8.45
C ARG A 69 -10.83 8.20 -8.85
N ILE A 70 -9.94 7.40 -9.41
CA ILE A 70 -8.63 7.81 -9.95
C ILE A 70 -8.31 6.97 -11.18
N THR A 71 -7.49 7.51 -12.08
CA THR A 71 -7.01 6.81 -13.29
C THR A 71 -5.57 6.31 -13.15
N ASN A 72 -4.77 6.95 -12.28
CA ASN A 72 -3.34 6.69 -12.14
C ASN A 72 -3.09 5.60 -11.09
N VAL A 73 -3.55 4.38 -11.37
CA VAL A 73 -3.43 3.23 -10.47
C VAL A 73 -2.78 2.02 -11.14
N LYS A 74 -1.84 1.37 -10.44
CA LYS A 74 -1.20 0.10 -10.80
C LYS A 74 -1.60 -0.97 -9.78
N TYR A 75 -1.93 -2.16 -10.25
CA TYR A 75 -2.19 -3.32 -9.40
C TYR A 75 -1.09 -4.35 -9.61
N LYS A 76 -0.45 -4.79 -8.53
CA LYS A 76 0.68 -5.74 -8.58
C LYS A 76 0.40 -6.91 -7.63
N ALA A 77 0.45 -8.13 -8.15
CA ALA A 77 0.51 -9.35 -7.36
C ALA A 77 1.94 -9.86 -7.34
N VAL A 78 2.44 -10.26 -6.17
CA VAL A 78 3.77 -10.89 -6.03
C VAL A 78 3.60 -12.16 -5.22
N GLU A 79 4.08 -13.28 -5.77
CA GLU A 79 4.11 -14.56 -5.06
C GLU A 79 5.35 -14.65 -4.18
N LEU A 80 5.18 -15.17 -2.98
CA LEU A 80 6.28 -15.50 -2.08
C LEU A 80 7.16 -16.59 -2.70
N ALA A 81 8.48 -16.34 -2.76
CA ALA A 81 9.46 -17.31 -3.22
C ALA A 81 10.31 -17.80 -2.03
N GLY A 82 10.33 -19.12 -1.83
CA GLY A 82 11.14 -19.75 -0.77
C GLY A 82 10.74 -19.29 0.64
N ASN A 83 11.73 -18.86 1.43
CA ASN A 83 11.55 -18.43 2.83
C ASN A 83 11.44 -16.91 2.99
N GLU A 84 11.10 -16.19 1.92
CA GLU A 84 10.95 -14.74 1.96
C GLU A 84 9.75 -14.31 2.83
N SER A 85 9.90 -13.22 3.57
CA SER A 85 8.80 -12.64 4.36
C SER A 85 8.02 -11.60 3.56
N ILE A 86 6.73 -11.44 3.84
CA ILE A 86 5.88 -10.41 3.21
C ILE A 86 6.47 -9.02 3.41
N SER A 87 6.98 -8.71 4.61
CA SER A 87 7.63 -7.43 4.91
C SER A 87 8.86 -7.19 4.03
N THR A 88 9.66 -8.22 3.74
CA THR A 88 10.84 -8.10 2.89
C THR A 88 10.47 -7.72 1.47
N ILE A 89 9.42 -8.34 0.92
CA ILE A 89 8.91 -8.00 -0.43
C ILE A 89 8.44 -6.56 -0.47
N ILE A 90 7.63 -6.14 0.51
CA ILE A 90 7.11 -4.77 0.54
C ILE A 90 8.25 -3.77 0.70
N LEU A 91 9.20 -4.01 1.60
CA LEU A 91 10.38 -3.15 1.77
C LEU A 91 11.21 -3.05 0.48
N ARG A 92 11.44 -4.16 -0.21
CA ARG A 92 12.12 -4.13 -1.51
C ARG A 92 11.35 -3.30 -2.53
N GLU A 93 10.03 -3.49 -2.61
CA GLU A 93 9.15 -2.71 -3.48
C GLU A 93 9.27 -1.20 -3.21
N THR A 94 9.39 -0.78 -1.94
CA THR A 94 9.58 0.64 -1.58
C THR A 94 10.80 1.27 -2.25
N VAL A 95 11.90 0.50 -2.34
CA VAL A 95 13.18 0.94 -2.90
C VAL A 95 13.18 0.88 -4.43
N GLU A 96 12.76 -0.26 -5.00
CA GLU A 96 12.82 -0.52 -6.45
C GLU A 96 12.05 0.51 -7.29
N GLU A 97 10.90 0.93 -6.78
CA GLU A 97 9.98 1.83 -7.49
C GLU A 97 9.94 3.23 -6.86
N SER A 98 10.82 3.51 -5.88
CA SER A 98 10.99 4.83 -5.25
C SER A 98 9.68 5.47 -4.81
N TYR A 99 8.94 4.79 -3.93
CA TYR A 99 7.69 5.33 -3.39
C TYR A 99 7.98 6.42 -2.36
N ASP A 100 7.12 7.44 -2.33
CA ASP A 100 7.26 8.55 -1.37
C ASP A 100 6.61 8.18 -0.02
N ILE A 101 5.51 7.43 -0.08
CA ILE A 101 4.75 7.00 1.10
C ILE A 101 4.16 5.59 0.92
N VAL A 102 4.16 4.83 2.01
CA VAL A 102 3.42 3.58 2.16
C VAL A 102 2.23 3.83 3.08
N VAL A 103 1.01 3.57 2.61
CA VAL A 103 -0.21 3.62 3.42
C VAL A 103 -0.64 2.20 3.72
N ILE A 104 -0.63 1.81 5.01
CA ILE A 104 -0.89 0.43 5.43
C ILE A 104 -1.81 0.39 6.65
N GLY A 105 -2.70 -0.61 6.70
CA GLY A 105 -3.49 -0.90 7.91
C GLY A 105 -2.61 -1.39 9.05
N ALA A 106 -2.92 -1.00 10.29
CA ALA A 106 -2.17 -1.40 11.49
C ALA A 106 -2.20 -2.92 11.74
N ARG A 107 -3.16 -3.63 11.13
CA ARG A 107 -3.29 -5.09 11.19
C ARG A 107 -3.79 -5.61 9.84
N GLY A 108 -3.49 -6.89 9.60
CA GLY A 108 -4.01 -7.66 8.47
C GLY A 108 -4.91 -8.81 8.92
N LYS A 109 -5.19 -9.73 8.01
CA LYS A 109 -6.06 -10.91 8.25
C LYS A 109 -5.57 -11.87 9.33
N THR A 110 -4.26 -11.94 9.59
CA THR A 110 -3.62 -12.96 10.45
C THR A 110 -3.23 -12.45 11.85
N SER A 111 -3.64 -11.22 12.21
CA SER A 111 -3.14 -10.56 13.43
C SER A 111 -3.85 -11.03 14.71
N TYR A 112 -3.08 -11.26 15.77
CA TYR A 112 -3.55 -11.51 17.13
C TYR A 112 -4.18 -10.23 17.73
N PHE A 113 -5.29 -10.39 18.47
CA PHE A 113 -6.13 -9.27 18.93
C PHE A 113 -5.45 -8.34 19.95
N ASP A 114 -4.42 -8.81 20.67
CA ASP A 114 -3.82 -8.11 21.81
C ASP A 114 -2.77 -7.04 21.44
N LEU A 115 -2.30 -6.98 20.18
CA LEU A 115 -1.22 -6.06 19.77
C LEU A 115 -1.72 -4.87 18.97
N ALA A 116 -1.44 -3.63 19.39
CA ALA A 116 -1.92 -2.42 18.70
C ALA A 116 -1.40 -2.27 17.25
N ILE A 117 -0.28 -2.90 16.89
CA ILE A 117 0.32 -2.91 15.53
C ILE A 117 0.80 -4.33 15.21
N GLY A 118 0.50 -4.83 14.01
CA GLY A 118 0.98 -6.11 13.50
C GLY A 118 2.44 -6.08 13.07
N SER A 119 3.02 -7.25 12.80
CA SER A 119 4.44 -7.39 12.44
C SER A 119 4.82 -6.68 11.15
N ILE A 120 3.98 -6.73 10.11
CA ILE A 120 4.28 -6.11 8.80
C ILE A 120 4.28 -4.57 8.90
N PRO A 121 3.24 -3.89 9.41
CA PRO A 121 3.27 -2.43 9.56
C PRO A 121 4.41 -1.95 10.47
N LEU A 122 4.72 -2.71 11.53
CA LEU A 122 5.85 -2.41 12.41
C LEU A 122 7.19 -2.51 11.67
N ALA A 123 7.41 -3.59 10.91
CA ALA A 123 8.63 -3.76 10.12
C ALA A 123 8.82 -2.62 9.10
N LEU A 124 7.74 -2.18 8.45
CA LEU A 124 7.78 -1.04 7.53
C LEU A 124 8.10 0.26 8.26
N ALA A 125 7.44 0.55 9.38
CA ALA A 125 7.71 1.78 10.14
C ALA A 125 9.17 1.89 10.61
N VAL A 126 9.82 0.76 10.89
CA VAL A 126 11.21 0.74 11.37
C VAL A 126 12.23 0.77 10.22
N ASN A 127 11.93 0.12 9.08
CA ASN A 127 12.95 -0.16 8.06
C ASN A 127 12.68 0.47 6.68
N SER A 128 11.51 1.08 6.46
CA SER A 128 11.16 1.68 5.17
C SER A 128 11.98 2.93 4.90
N THR A 129 12.42 3.10 3.66
CA THR A 129 13.03 4.34 3.16
C THR A 129 11.98 5.38 2.79
N SER A 130 10.76 4.93 2.46
CA SER A 130 9.58 5.77 2.28
C SER A 130 8.93 6.12 3.63
N SER A 131 8.21 7.23 3.69
CA SER A 131 7.37 7.54 4.84
C SER A 131 6.25 6.50 4.99
N VAL A 132 5.82 6.21 6.23
CA VAL A 132 4.80 5.18 6.49
C VAL A 132 3.61 5.78 7.24
N LEU A 133 2.42 5.68 6.64
CA LEU A 133 1.15 6.03 7.26
C LEU A 133 0.43 4.76 7.72
N ILE A 134 0.40 4.56 9.05
CA ILE A 134 -0.29 3.42 9.67
C ILE A 134 -1.73 3.80 10.02
N VAL A 135 -2.68 3.09 9.43
CA VAL A 135 -4.12 3.32 9.60
C VAL A 135 -4.72 2.39 10.65
N ARG A 136 -5.39 2.97 11.65
CA ARG A 136 -6.02 2.26 12.77
C ARG A 136 -7.54 2.28 12.70
#